data_AF-S4RLQ7-F1
#
_entry.id   AF-S4RLQ7-F1
#
_cell.length_a   1.000
_cell.length_b   1.000
_cell.length_c   1.000
_cell.angle_alpha   90.00
_cell.angle_beta   90.00
_cell.angle_gamma   90.00
#
_symmetry.space_group_name_H-M   'P 1'
#
loop_
_entity.id
_entity.type
_entity.pdbx_description
1 polymer ?
#
loop_
_entity_poly.entity_id
_entity_poly.type
_entity_poly.pdbx_seq_one_letter_code
_entity_poly.pdbx_strand_id
1 'polypeptide(L)'
;RPMYPILRYMWGQDDYRASIKDMANQALQNIDATNAPLFLRFLNLLLNDAIFLLDEAIQYLSRIKVLQLERERGEWDGDEPAARRERENSLNMFGQLARFHNIMSNETIRTLAFLTQDIKALFVNPVLCDRVIAMLNHFLQHLAGPRMGALKVKDFSEFDFRPHQLVSDICTIYLNLGEKEAFCAAVPRDGRSYSPTLFAQTVRVLTRINKPSDMITAFVNLADKVKSLADQHQQEEETYADAPDEFLDPIMSTLMQDPVVLPSSRVTLDRCTIARHLLSDHTDPFNRSPLTMEQVKPDTELQDRSLLKFLNIKKTKRHMFHREG
;
A
#
# COMPACT_ATOMS: atom_id res chain seq x y z
N ARG A 1 -23.78 -7.70 -1.40
CA ARG A 1 -23.13 -6.69 -2.28
C ARG A 1 -22.63 -7.42 -3.54
N PRO A 2 -23.25 -7.20 -4.71
CA PRO A 2 -23.09 -8.09 -5.86
C PRO A 2 -21.78 -7.89 -6.64
N MET A 3 -21.04 -6.79 -6.39
CA MET A 3 -19.85 -6.44 -7.17
C MET A 3 -18.76 -7.51 -7.14
N TYR A 4 -18.29 -7.95 -5.97
CA TYR A 4 -17.18 -8.92 -5.91
C TYR A 4 -17.51 -10.28 -6.52
N PRO A 5 -18.70 -10.89 -6.25
CA PRO A 5 -19.08 -12.13 -6.92
C PRO A 5 -19.19 -11.98 -8.44
N ILE A 6 -19.75 -10.86 -8.93
CA ILE A 6 -19.85 -10.59 -10.37
C ILE A 6 -18.46 -10.43 -10.98
N LEU A 7 -17.59 -9.62 -10.38
CA LEU A 7 -16.25 -9.39 -10.89
C LEU A 7 -15.41 -10.67 -10.90
N ARG A 8 -15.55 -11.51 -9.87
CA ARG A 8 -14.92 -12.84 -9.82
C ARG A 8 -15.44 -13.76 -10.92
N TYR A 9 -16.76 -13.77 -11.14
CA TYR A 9 -17.36 -14.53 -12.23
C TYR A 9 -16.85 -14.05 -13.60
N MET A 10 -16.87 -12.75 -13.83
CA MET A 10 -16.32 -12.13 -15.05
C MET A 10 -14.84 -12.48 -15.24
N TRP A 11 -14.04 -12.43 -14.17
CA TRP A 11 -12.64 -12.82 -14.24
C TRP A 11 -12.45 -14.30 -14.59
N GLY A 12 -13.40 -15.16 -14.26
CA GLY A 12 -13.39 -16.58 -14.61
C GLY A 12 -13.66 -16.87 -16.09
N GLN A 13 -14.22 -15.91 -16.85
CA GLN A 13 -14.56 -16.07 -18.26
C GLN A 13 -13.54 -15.32 -19.14
N ASP A 14 -13.00 -15.98 -20.16
CA ASP A 14 -11.90 -15.43 -20.95
C ASP A 14 -12.26 -14.11 -21.66
N ASP A 15 -13.45 -14.00 -22.24
CA ASP A 15 -13.90 -12.79 -22.95
C ASP A 15 -14.00 -11.56 -22.02
N TYR A 16 -14.57 -11.76 -20.83
CA TYR A 16 -14.68 -10.69 -19.83
C TYR A 16 -13.31 -10.36 -19.22
N ARG A 17 -12.47 -11.37 -18.96
CA ARG A 17 -11.10 -11.15 -18.50
C ARG A 17 -10.30 -10.33 -19.50
N ALA A 18 -10.41 -10.64 -20.80
CA ALA A 18 -9.78 -9.88 -21.88
C ALA A 18 -10.26 -8.42 -21.87
N SER A 19 -11.57 -8.20 -21.76
CA SER A 19 -12.14 -6.85 -21.68
C SER A 19 -11.59 -6.04 -20.48
N ILE A 20 -11.40 -6.66 -19.32
CA ILE A 20 -10.81 -6.00 -18.15
C ILE A 20 -9.33 -5.67 -18.39
N LYS A 21 -8.57 -6.57 -19.03
CA LYS A 21 -7.17 -6.31 -19.41
C LYS A 21 -7.08 -5.14 -20.40
N ASP A 22 -7.98 -5.06 -21.36
CA ASP A 22 -8.02 -3.97 -22.34
C ASP A 22 -8.31 -2.63 -21.66
N MET A 23 -9.27 -2.59 -20.73
CA MET A 23 -9.53 -1.39 -19.91
C MET A 23 -8.31 -0.99 -19.09
N ALA A 24 -7.55 -1.94 -18.56
CA ALA A 24 -6.32 -1.66 -17.82
C ALA A 24 -5.20 -1.12 -18.71
N ASN A 25 -5.04 -1.69 -19.91
CA ASN A 25 -4.06 -1.21 -20.90
C ASN A 25 -4.40 0.21 -21.37
N GLN A 26 -5.67 0.48 -21.65
CA GLN A 26 -6.16 1.82 -21.99
C GLN A 26 -5.93 2.80 -20.82
N ALA A 27 -6.14 2.37 -19.58
CA ALA A 27 -5.89 3.19 -18.41
C ALA A 27 -4.41 3.54 -18.24
N LEU A 28 -3.51 2.58 -18.54
CA LEU A 28 -2.07 2.82 -18.49
C LEU A 28 -1.61 3.81 -19.58
N GLN A 29 -2.15 3.70 -20.78
CA GLN A 29 -1.83 4.62 -21.89
C GLN A 29 -2.32 6.05 -21.67
N ASN A 30 -3.39 6.21 -20.89
CA ASN A 30 -4.06 7.50 -20.65
C ASN A 30 -3.95 7.93 -19.19
N ILE A 31 -2.91 7.51 -18.48
CA ILE A 31 -2.79 7.71 -17.03
C ILE A 31 -2.77 9.19 -16.63
N ASP A 32 -2.23 10.05 -17.51
CA ASP A 32 -2.11 11.51 -17.32
C ASP A 32 -3.21 12.31 -18.05
N ALA A 33 -4.26 11.65 -18.57
CA ALA A 33 -5.36 12.34 -19.24
C ALA A 33 -6.10 13.28 -18.28
N THR A 34 -6.69 14.39 -18.77
CA THR A 34 -7.50 15.32 -17.95
C THR A 34 -8.51 14.60 -17.08
N ASN A 35 -9.21 13.64 -17.68
CA ASN A 35 -10.11 12.76 -16.96
C ASN A 35 -9.40 11.42 -16.76
N ALA A 36 -9.05 11.13 -15.49
CA ALA A 36 -8.44 9.86 -15.13
C ALA A 36 -9.29 8.70 -15.67
N PRO A 37 -8.66 7.72 -16.36
CA PRO A 37 -9.37 6.59 -16.94
C PRO A 37 -10.25 5.88 -15.92
N LEU A 38 -11.44 5.44 -16.35
CA LEU A 38 -12.44 4.84 -15.46
C LEU A 38 -11.84 3.67 -14.64
N PHE A 39 -11.05 2.82 -15.28
CA PHE A 39 -10.44 1.68 -14.61
C PHE A 39 -9.36 2.09 -13.60
N LEU A 40 -8.59 3.14 -13.87
CA LEU A 40 -7.64 3.72 -12.91
C LEU A 40 -8.37 4.27 -11.67
N ARG A 41 -9.47 5.00 -11.89
CA ARG A 41 -10.33 5.51 -10.80
C ARG A 41 -10.95 4.37 -9.99
N PHE A 42 -11.40 3.31 -10.66
CA PHE A 42 -11.91 2.11 -10.01
C PHE A 42 -10.86 1.46 -9.11
N LEU A 43 -9.63 1.26 -9.60
CA LEU A 43 -8.53 0.72 -8.78
C LEU A 43 -8.18 1.65 -7.61
N ASN A 44 -8.16 2.96 -7.84
CA ASN A 44 -7.91 3.95 -6.79
C ASN A 44 -8.95 3.86 -5.66
N LEU A 45 -10.24 3.73 -6.01
CA LEU A 45 -11.32 3.53 -5.05
C LEU A 45 -11.24 2.16 -4.36
N LEU A 46 -10.90 1.10 -5.11
CA LEU A 46 -10.73 -0.23 -4.54
C LEU A 46 -9.59 -0.28 -3.51
N LEU A 47 -8.49 0.45 -3.75
CA LEU A 47 -7.40 0.62 -2.78
C LEU A 47 -7.82 1.45 -1.58
N ASN A 48 -8.60 2.53 -1.78
CA ASN A 48 -9.17 3.31 -0.66
C ASN A 48 -10.03 2.42 0.24
N ASP A 49 -10.92 1.63 -0.37
CA ASP A 49 -11.79 0.70 0.34
C ASP A 49 -10.96 -0.37 1.06
N ALA A 50 -9.93 -0.93 0.42
CA ALA A 50 -9.05 -1.92 1.05
C ALA A 50 -8.40 -1.37 2.33
N ILE A 51 -7.84 -0.15 2.24
CA ILE A 51 -7.20 0.54 3.36
C ILE A 51 -8.21 0.75 4.49
N PHE A 52 -9.30 1.45 4.18
CA PHE A 52 -10.32 1.82 5.16
C PHE A 52 -10.96 0.59 5.83
N LEU A 53 -11.40 -0.39 5.03
CA LEU A 53 -12.14 -1.53 5.54
C LEU A 53 -11.32 -2.37 6.50
N LEU A 54 -10.05 -2.60 6.17
CA LEU A 54 -9.20 -3.46 6.99
C LEU A 54 -8.66 -2.72 8.23
N ASP A 55 -8.44 -1.40 8.15
CA ASP A 55 -8.13 -0.58 9.33
C ASP A 55 -9.30 -0.57 10.32
N GLU A 56 -10.53 -0.37 9.85
CA GLU A 56 -11.72 -0.43 10.70
C GLU A 56 -11.88 -1.83 11.31
N ALA A 57 -11.70 -2.90 10.51
CA ALA A 57 -11.74 -4.27 11.03
C ALA A 57 -10.72 -4.49 12.16
N ILE A 58 -9.47 -4.05 11.98
CA ILE A 58 -8.41 -4.15 13.00
C ILE A 58 -8.78 -3.37 14.26
N GLN A 59 -9.28 -2.15 14.11
CA GLN A 59 -9.69 -1.31 15.23
C GLN A 59 -10.84 -1.95 16.02
N TYR A 60 -11.88 -2.44 15.36
CA TYR A 60 -12.99 -3.10 16.04
C TYR A 60 -12.56 -4.40 16.73
N LEU A 61 -11.74 -5.24 16.09
CA LEU A 61 -11.22 -6.46 16.71
C LEU A 61 -10.40 -6.17 17.96
N SER A 62 -9.57 -5.11 17.94
CA SER A 62 -8.81 -4.66 19.10
C SER A 62 -9.73 -4.24 20.26
N ARG A 63 -10.78 -3.43 19.97
CA ARG A 63 -11.78 -3.01 20.98
C ARG A 63 -12.57 -4.19 21.55
N ILE A 64 -13.01 -5.11 20.68
CA ILE A 64 -13.70 -6.34 21.09
C ILE A 64 -12.81 -7.15 22.04
N LYS A 65 -11.52 -7.32 21.70
CA LYS A 65 -10.59 -8.06 22.54
C LYS A 65 -10.46 -7.44 23.93
N VAL A 66 -10.35 -6.11 24.02
CA VAL A 66 -10.29 -5.40 25.31
C VAL A 66 -11.54 -5.67 26.13
N LEU A 67 -12.74 -5.45 25.57
CA LEU A 67 -14.01 -5.70 26.26
C LEU A 67 -14.19 -7.18 26.67
N GLN A 68 -13.74 -8.12 25.84
CA GLN A 68 -13.77 -9.55 26.16
C GLN A 68 -12.87 -9.87 27.36
N LEU A 69 -11.68 -9.27 27.45
CA LEU A 69 -10.75 -9.48 28.57
C LEU A 69 -11.26 -8.84 29.86
N GLU A 70 -11.80 -7.62 29.81
CA GLU A 70 -12.40 -6.95 30.97
C GLU A 70 -13.55 -7.79 31.54
N ARG A 71 -14.42 -8.31 30.67
CA ARG A 71 -15.50 -9.21 31.05
C ARG A 71 -15.00 -10.50 31.70
N GLU A 72 -13.92 -11.10 31.18
CA GLU A 72 -13.34 -12.32 31.74
C GLU A 72 -12.67 -12.11 33.10
N ARG A 73 -12.10 -10.93 33.33
CA ARG A 73 -11.45 -10.58 34.59
C ARG A 73 -12.43 -10.18 35.69
N GLY A 74 -13.73 -10.17 35.41
CA GLY A 74 -14.77 -9.76 36.35
C GLY A 74 -14.82 -8.25 36.56
N GLU A 75 -14.20 -7.44 35.69
CA GLU A 75 -14.16 -5.98 35.82
C GLU A 75 -15.57 -5.35 35.66
N TRP A 76 -16.54 -6.13 35.17
CA TRP A 76 -17.94 -5.71 35.00
C TRP A 76 -18.84 -6.10 36.17
N ASP A 77 -18.35 -6.90 37.13
CA ASP A 77 -19.19 -7.46 38.19
C ASP A 77 -19.54 -6.43 39.27
N GLY A 78 -18.74 -5.37 39.39
CA GLY A 78 -19.00 -4.23 40.27
C GLY A 78 -19.74 -3.06 39.61
N ASP A 79 -20.02 -3.13 38.31
CA ASP A 79 -20.70 -2.05 37.59
C ASP A 79 -22.18 -1.97 37.96
N GLU A 80 -22.75 -0.76 37.90
CA GLU A 80 -24.19 -0.60 37.92
C GLU A 80 -24.86 -1.32 36.73
N PRO A 81 -26.10 -1.84 36.89
CA PRO A 81 -26.79 -2.57 35.83
C PRO A 81 -26.90 -1.83 34.49
N ALA A 82 -26.94 -0.49 34.51
CA ALA A 82 -26.97 0.34 33.31
C ALA A 82 -25.62 0.32 32.56
N ALA A 83 -24.52 0.54 33.27
CA ALA A 83 -23.17 0.53 32.70
C ALA A 83 -22.80 -0.84 32.13
N ARG A 84 -23.19 -1.93 32.82
CA ARG A 84 -23.00 -3.29 32.32
C ARG A 84 -23.74 -3.53 31.00
N ARG A 85 -25.00 -3.10 30.89
CA ARG A 85 -25.77 -3.19 29.63
C ARG A 85 -25.14 -2.37 28.51
N GLU A 86 -24.60 -1.20 28.81
CA GLU A 86 -23.92 -0.36 27.81
C GLU A 86 -22.67 -1.04 27.25
N ARG A 87 -21.85 -1.67 28.10
CA ARG A 87 -20.68 -2.46 27.66
C ARG A 87 -21.10 -3.68 26.82
N GLU A 88 -22.16 -4.38 27.21
CA GLU A 88 -22.73 -5.49 26.44
C GLU A 88 -23.24 -5.03 25.06
N ASN A 89 -23.96 -3.91 25.01
CA ASN A 89 -24.43 -3.31 23.76
C ASN A 89 -23.27 -2.88 22.85
N SER A 90 -22.23 -2.28 23.43
CA SER A 90 -21.03 -1.87 22.71
C SER A 90 -20.30 -3.07 22.12
N LEU A 91 -20.15 -4.16 22.89
CA LEU A 91 -19.55 -5.40 22.42
C LEU A 91 -20.33 -5.99 21.23
N ASN A 92 -21.66 -6.04 21.33
CA ASN A 92 -22.51 -6.52 20.24
C ASN A 92 -22.40 -5.62 19.00
N MET A 93 -22.43 -4.30 19.17
CA MET A 93 -22.29 -3.33 18.08
C MET A 93 -20.93 -3.47 17.38
N PHE A 94 -19.83 -3.48 18.14
CA PHE A 94 -18.50 -3.67 17.57
C PHE A 94 -18.37 -5.03 16.89
N GLY A 95 -18.97 -6.09 17.43
CA GLY A 95 -19.00 -7.40 16.80
C GLY A 95 -19.63 -7.39 15.41
N GLN A 96 -20.79 -6.74 15.26
CA GLN A 96 -21.46 -6.60 13.96
C GLN A 96 -20.62 -5.76 12.97
N LEU A 97 -20.05 -4.66 13.43
CA LEU A 97 -19.19 -3.80 12.61
C LEU A 97 -17.91 -4.52 12.18
N ALA A 98 -17.22 -5.21 13.10
CA ALA A 98 -16.04 -6.01 12.80
C ALA A 98 -16.35 -7.06 11.75
N ARG A 99 -17.47 -7.79 11.91
CA ARG A 99 -17.89 -8.82 10.96
C ARG A 99 -18.10 -8.26 9.56
N PHE A 100 -18.83 -7.15 9.44
CA PHE A 100 -19.05 -6.50 8.16
C PHE A 100 -17.72 -6.09 7.50
N HIS A 101 -16.84 -5.41 8.24
CA HIS A 101 -15.55 -4.94 7.72
C HIS A 101 -14.61 -6.09 7.35
N ASN A 102 -14.62 -7.19 8.11
CA ASN A 102 -13.86 -8.40 7.79
C ASN A 102 -14.34 -9.07 6.49
N ILE A 103 -15.65 -9.23 6.30
CA ILE A 103 -16.20 -9.80 5.05
C ILE A 103 -15.76 -8.94 3.86
N MET A 104 -15.92 -7.62 3.99
CA MET A 104 -15.62 -6.67 2.93
C MET A 104 -14.13 -6.60 2.61
N SER A 105 -13.26 -6.53 3.61
CA SER A 105 -11.80 -6.52 3.42
C SER A 105 -11.30 -7.82 2.77
N ASN A 106 -11.81 -8.98 3.20
CA ASN A 106 -11.48 -10.27 2.58
C ASN A 106 -11.83 -10.29 1.09
N GLU A 107 -13.02 -9.81 0.71
CA GLU A 107 -13.46 -9.77 -0.69
C GLU A 107 -12.65 -8.75 -1.52
N THR A 108 -12.33 -7.59 -0.95
CA THR A 108 -11.49 -6.56 -1.59
C THR A 108 -10.07 -7.06 -1.84
N ILE A 109 -9.40 -7.62 -0.82
CA ILE A 109 -8.01 -8.10 -0.96
C ILE A 109 -7.94 -9.29 -1.93
N ARG A 110 -8.90 -10.22 -1.89
CA ARG A 110 -8.97 -11.30 -2.87
C ARG A 110 -9.15 -10.77 -4.30
N THR A 111 -9.91 -9.69 -4.46
CA THR A 111 -10.08 -9.02 -5.75
C THR A 111 -8.77 -8.45 -6.27
N LEU A 112 -8.03 -7.74 -5.42
CA LEU A 112 -6.69 -7.25 -5.76
C LEU A 112 -5.73 -8.40 -6.09
N ALA A 113 -5.81 -9.53 -5.37
CA ALA A 113 -4.97 -10.70 -5.61
C ALA A 113 -5.15 -11.29 -7.01
N PHE A 114 -6.38 -11.46 -7.50
CA PHE A 114 -6.56 -11.98 -8.87
C PHE A 114 -6.33 -10.92 -9.95
N LEU A 115 -6.63 -9.64 -9.71
CA LEU A 115 -6.36 -8.58 -10.68
C LEU A 115 -4.86 -8.42 -10.92
N THR A 116 -4.05 -8.49 -9.85
CA THR A 116 -2.59 -8.36 -9.91
C THR A 116 -1.91 -9.53 -10.63
N GLN A 117 -2.58 -10.66 -10.81
CA GLN A 117 -2.05 -11.80 -11.56
C GLN A 117 -1.74 -11.43 -13.02
N ASP A 118 -2.63 -10.66 -13.65
CA ASP A 118 -2.51 -10.31 -15.08
C ASP A 118 -2.28 -8.81 -15.33
N ILE A 119 -2.75 -7.93 -14.43
CA ILE A 119 -2.75 -6.47 -14.64
C ILE A 119 -1.55 -5.81 -13.93
N LYS A 120 -0.40 -6.47 -13.93
CA LYS A 120 0.79 -6.06 -13.15
C LYS A 120 1.25 -4.63 -13.46
N ALA A 121 1.29 -4.26 -14.74
CA ALA A 121 1.87 -3.00 -15.21
C ALA A 121 1.19 -1.75 -14.60
N LEU A 122 -0.13 -1.80 -14.41
CA LEU A 122 -0.87 -0.67 -13.84
C LEU A 122 -0.62 -0.53 -12.33
N PHE A 123 -0.54 -1.65 -11.59
CA PHE A 123 -0.27 -1.63 -10.14
C PHE A 123 1.16 -1.20 -9.80
N VAL A 124 2.13 -1.48 -10.67
CA VAL A 124 3.53 -1.06 -10.46
C VAL A 124 3.83 0.34 -11.02
N ASN A 125 2.86 0.99 -11.66
CA ASN A 125 3.03 2.36 -12.13
C ASN A 125 3.19 3.31 -10.91
N PRO A 126 4.12 4.28 -10.93
CA PRO A 126 4.36 5.20 -9.80
C PRO A 126 3.12 5.87 -9.21
N VAL A 127 2.08 6.13 -10.01
CA VAL A 127 0.83 6.72 -9.54
C VAL A 127 0.14 5.83 -8.48
N LEU A 128 0.16 4.50 -8.67
CA LEU A 128 -0.47 3.52 -7.77
C LEU A 128 0.51 2.77 -6.86
N CYS A 129 1.76 2.56 -7.31
CA CYS A 129 2.72 1.63 -6.72
C CYS A 129 2.93 1.88 -5.21
N ASP A 130 3.24 3.11 -4.81
CA ASP A 130 3.50 3.43 -3.41
C ASP A 130 2.28 3.18 -2.54
N ARG A 131 1.06 3.41 -3.06
CA ARG A 131 -0.18 3.17 -2.33
C ARG A 131 -0.41 1.68 -2.11
N VAL A 132 -0.15 0.88 -3.15
CA VAL A 132 -0.23 -0.58 -3.06
C VAL A 132 0.78 -1.08 -2.04
N ILE A 133 2.03 -0.63 -2.12
CA ILE A 133 3.10 -1.03 -1.19
C ILE A 133 2.75 -0.64 0.24
N ALA A 134 2.38 0.62 0.49
CA ALA A 134 2.04 1.11 1.82
C ALA A 134 0.89 0.30 2.43
N MET A 135 -0.16 0.03 1.64
CA MET A 135 -1.28 -0.81 2.05
C MET A 135 -0.81 -2.23 2.43
N LEU A 136 -0.04 -2.89 1.55
CA LEU A 136 0.41 -4.26 1.77
C LEU A 136 1.35 -4.37 2.99
N ASN A 137 2.31 -3.45 3.12
CA ASN A 137 3.27 -3.42 4.22
C ASN A 137 2.54 -3.19 5.55
N HIS A 138 1.66 -2.20 5.60
CA HIS A 138 0.85 -1.87 6.78
C HIS A 138 0.05 -3.07 7.27
N PHE A 139 -0.60 -3.80 6.36
CA PHE A 139 -1.39 -4.96 6.73
C PHE A 139 -0.55 -6.18 7.11
N LEU A 140 0.56 -6.46 6.43
CA LEU A 140 1.48 -7.50 6.89
C LEU A 140 2.03 -7.19 8.27
N GLN A 141 2.32 -5.92 8.58
CA GLN A 141 2.83 -5.54 9.90
C GLN A 141 1.81 -5.81 11.01
N HIS A 142 0.51 -5.67 10.73
CA HIS A 142 -0.56 -5.99 11.69
C HIS A 142 -0.83 -7.50 11.77
N LEU A 143 -0.70 -8.24 10.68
CA LEU A 143 -1.09 -9.66 10.61
C LEU A 143 0.06 -10.63 10.93
N ALA A 144 1.30 -10.26 10.62
CA ALA A 144 2.49 -11.09 10.82
C ALA A 144 3.53 -10.44 11.74
N GLY A 145 3.40 -9.14 12.01
CA GLY A 145 4.32 -8.41 12.88
C GLY A 145 3.99 -8.54 14.38
N PRO A 146 4.68 -7.75 15.23
CA PRO A 146 4.53 -7.82 16.69
C PRO A 146 3.12 -7.47 17.17
N ARG A 147 2.36 -6.73 16.36
CA ARG A 147 1.00 -6.28 16.66
C ARG A 147 -0.07 -7.36 16.43
N MET A 148 0.26 -8.51 15.83
CA MET A 148 -0.72 -9.56 15.51
C MET A 148 -1.47 -10.09 16.74
N GLY A 149 -0.83 -10.04 17.92
CA GLY A 149 -1.45 -10.45 19.17
C GLY A 149 -2.67 -9.60 19.55
N ALA A 150 -2.73 -8.32 19.14
CA ALA A 150 -3.86 -7.44 19.41
C ALA A 150 -5.15 -7.86 18.69
N LEU A 151 -5.04 -8.63 17.61
CA LEU A 151 -6.16 -9.11 16.81
C LEU A 151 -6.73 -10.44 17.33
N LYS A 152 -6.12 -11.03 18.36
CA LYS A 152 -6.52 -12.33 18.91
C LYS A 152 -7.75 -12.20 19.81
N VAL A 153 -8.93 -12.26 19.20
CA VAL A 153 -10.23 -12.45 19.86
C VAL A 153 -10.51 -13.94 20.11
N LYS A 154 -11.51 -14.26 20.95
CA LYS A 154 -11.84 -15.64 21.35
C LYS A 154 -12.18 -16.56 20.19
N ASP A 155 -13.09 -16.11 19.33
CA ASP A 155 -13.57 -16.85 18.16
C ASP A 155 -13.46 -15.96 16.92
N PHE A 156 -12.58 -16.34 16.00
CA PHE A 156 -12.42 -15.61 14.73
C PHE A 156 -13.63 -15.77 13.80
N SER A 157 -14.33 -16.90 13.89
CA SER A 157 -15.46 -17.22 13.01
C SER A 157 -16.68 -16.35 13.29
N GLU A 158 -16.89 -15.97 14.56
CA GLU A 158 -17.94 -15.04 15.00
C GLU A 158 -17.89 -13.72 14.21
N PHE A 159 -16.68 -13.24 13.92
CA PHE A 159 -16.44 -11.97 13.24
C PHE A 159 -16.02 -12.13 11.78
N ASP A 160 -16.16 -13.32 11.19
CA ASP A 160 -15.68 -13.63 9.83
C ASP A 160 -14.20 -13.22 9.60
N PHE A 161 -13.38 -13.17 10.65
CA PHE A 161 -11.98 -12.80 10.57
C PHE A 161 -11.16 -14.00 10.08
N ARG A 162 -10.53 -13.88 8.91
CA ARG A 162 -9.80 -14.99 8.26
C ARG A 162 -8.33 -14.63 8.07
N PRO A 163 -7.55 -14.45 9.16
CA PRO A 163 -6.19 -13.93 9.09
C PRO A 163 -5.27 -14.79 8.22
N HIS A 164 -5.42 -16.12 8.25
CA HIS A 164 -4.62 -17.03 7.44
C HIS A 164 -4.86 -16.85 5.93
N GLN A 165 -6.12 -16.62 5.53
CA GLN A 165 -6.44 -16.37 4.13
C GLN A 165 -5.98 -14.97 3.72
N LEU A 166 -6.19 -13.98 4.58
CA LEU A 166 -5.80 -12.61 4.32
C LEU A 166 -4.28 -12.44 4.12
N VAL A 167 -3.47 -13.05 4.99
CA VAL A 167 -2.01 -13.10 4.82
C VAL A 167 -1.64 -13.78 3.50
N SER A 168 -2.31 -14.89 3.17
CA SER A 168 -2.09 -15.60 1.90
C SER A 168 -2.36 -14.70 0.70
N ASP A 169 -3.52 -14.02 0.67
CA ASP A 169 -3.92 -13.18 -0.46
C ASP A 169 -2.99 -11.97 -0.61
N ILE A 170 -2.57 -11.35 0.51
CA ILE A 170 -1.56 -10.28 0.52
C ILE A 170 -0.21 -10.78 -0.04
N CYS A 171 0.26 -11.95 0.40
CA CYS A 171 1.51 -12.53 -0.10
C CYS A 171 1.41 -12.85 -1.60
N THR A 172 0.25 -13.31 -2.09
CA THR A 172 0.02 -13.51 -3.52
C THR A 172 0.16 -12.20 -4.30
N ILE A 173 -0.37 -11.08 -3.79
CA ILE A 173 -0.18 -9.77 -4.43
C ILE A 173 1.31 -9.41 -4.52
N TYR A 174 2.06 -9.57 -3.43
CA TYR A 174 3.52 -9.35 -3.44
C TYR A 174 4.24 -10.22 -4.47
N LEU A 175 3.89 -11.50 -4.56
CA LEU A 175 4.50 -12.42 -5.52
C LEU A 175 4.18 -12.03 -6.96
N ASN A 176 2.93 -11.66 -7.24
CA ASN A 176 2.50 -11.21 -8.57
C ASN A 176 3.26 -9.94 -9.02
N LEU A 177 3.40 -8.96 -8.14
CA LEU A 177 4.03 -7.68 -8.46
C LEU A 177 5.57 -7.72 -8.36
N GLY A 178 6.11 -8.62 -7.54
CA GLY A 178 7.54 -8.81 -7.28
C GLY A 178 8.36 -9.32 -8.47
N GLU A 179 7.70 -9.75 -9.55
CA GLU A 179 8.35 -9.97 -10.85
C GLU A 179 9.03 -8.69 -11.37
N LYS A 180 8.46 -7.51 -11.06
CA LYS A 180 9.00 -6.22 -11.48
C LYS A 180 9.99 -5.71 -10.45
N GLU A 181 11.23 -5.50 -10.89
CA GLU A 181 12.31 -5.00 -10.03
C GLU A 181 11.99 -3.63 -9.42
N ALA A 182 11.37 -2.73 -10.18
CA ALA A 182 10.93 -1.43 -9.68
C ALA A 182 9.98 -1.53 -8.48
N PHE A 183 9.09 -2.53 -8.46
CA PHE A 183 8.22 -2.78 -7.30
C PHE A 183 9.05 -3.25 -6.10
N CYS A 184 9.91 -4.25 -6.29
CA CYS A 184 10.80 -4.73 -5.22
C CYS A 184 11.67 -3.62 -4.61
N ALA A 185 12.17 -2.71 -5.46
CA ALA A 185 13.03 -1.61 -5.06
C ALA A 185 12.27 -0.49 -4.33
N ALA A 186 10.95 -0.38 -4.56
CA ALA A 186 10.08 0.58 -3.90
C ALA A 186 9.51 0.07 -2.56
N VAL A 187 9.35 -1.26 -2.38
CA VAL A 187 8.87 -1.86 -1.12
C VAL A 187 9.55 -1.32 0.15
N PRO A 188 10.90 -1.24 0.23
CA PRO A 188 11.58 -0.80 1.43
C PRO A 188 11.52 0.71 1.67
N ARG A 189 11.12 1.51 0.66
CA ARG A 189 11.02 2.97 0.75
C ARG A 189 9.84 3.42 1.62
N ASP A 190 8.88 2.54 1.88
CA ASP A 190 7.81 2.79 2.85
C ASP A 190 8.33 2.70 4.29
N GLY A 191 8.92 3.80 4.78
CA GLY A 191 9.46 3.89 6.13
C GLY A 191 8.42 3.80 7.26
N ARG A 192 7.11 3.81 6.96
CA ARG A 192 6.06 3.73 7.99
C ARG A 192 5.79 2.31 8.45
N SER A 193 5.75 1.36 7.52
CA SER A 193 5.31 0.00 7.80
C SER A 193 6.33 -1.07 7.44
N TYR A 194 7.23 -0.81 6.48
CA TYR A 194 8.29 -1.75 6.18
C TYR A 194 9.29 -1.85 7.34
N SER A 195 9.82 -3.06 7.56
CA SER A 195 11.01 -3.26 8.40
C SER A 195 11.82 -4.43 7.83
N PRO A 196 13.14 -4.49 8.09
CA PRO A 196 13.98 -5.60 7.61
C PRO A 196 13.53 -6.99 8.08
N THR A 197 12.73 -7.04 9.15
CA THR A 197 12.21 -8.30 9.71
C THR A 197 10.81 -8.68 9.22
N LEU A 198 10.10 -7.76 8.54
CA LEU A 198 8.68 -7.93 8.18
C LEU A 198 8.46 -9.21 7.36
N PHE A 199 9.24 -9.40 6.29
CA PHE A 199 9.06 -10.55 5.41
C PHE A 199 9.54 -11.85 6.07
N ALA A 200 10.59 -11.81 6.89
CA ALA A 200 11.02 -12.97 7.66
C ALA A 200 9.94 -13.43 8.66
N GLN A 201 9.22 -12.47 9.28
CA GLN A 201 8.06 -12.76 10.12
C GLN A 201 6.91 -13.35 9.30
N THR A 202 6.62 -12.78 8.13
CA THR A 202 5.61 -13.31 7.21
C THR A 202 5.90 -14.75 6.78
N VAL A 203 7.15 -15.09 6.44
CA VAL A 203 7.55 -16.49 6.12
C VAL A 203 7.27 -17.44 7.28
N ARG A 204 7.55 -17.03 8.53
CA ARG A 204 7.23 -17.84 9.72
C ARG A 204 5.72 -18.05 9.87
N VAL A 205 4.91 -17.03 9.58
CA VAL A 205 3.45 -17.14 9.59
C VAL A 205 2.96 -18.07 8.48
N LEU A 206 3.44 -17.91 7.25
CA LEU A 206 3.10 -18.80 6.11
C LEU A 206 3.41 -20.27 6.41
N THR A 207 4.56 -20.52 7.06
CA THR A 207 4.95 -21.86 7.51
C THR A 207 3.99 -22.38 8.59
N ARG A 208 3.66 -21.56 9.60
CA ARG A 208 2.77 -21.96 10.70
C ARG A 208 1.35 -22.27 10.24
N ILE A 209 0.86 -21.58 9.22
CA ILE A 209 -0.49 -21.80 8.67
C ILE A 209 -0.49 -22.87 7.55
N ASN A 210 0.62 -23.62 7.38
CA ASN A 210 0.80 -24.68 6.40
C ASN A 210 0.48 -24.27 4.96
N LYS A 211 1.02 -23.14 4.48
CA LYS A 211 0.95 -22.82 3.05
C LYS A 211 1.86 -23.73 2.22
N PRO A 212 1.54 -23.93 0.92
CA PRO A 212 2.36 -24.72 0.00
C PRO A 212 3.84 -24.29 0.00
N SER A 213 4.76 -25.26 -0.09
CA SER A 213 6.20 -25.02 0.01
C SER A 213 6.72 -24.12 -1.11
N ASP A 214 6.18 -24.25 -2.32
CA ASP A 214 6.46 -23.40 -3.48
C ASP A 214 6.15 -21.93 -3.21
N MET A 215 5.00 -21.62 -2.59
CA MET A 215 4.65 -20.26 -2.19
C MET A 215 5.63 -19.71 -1.14
N ILE A 216 5.99 -20.52 -0.14
CA ILE A 216 6.93 -20.12 0.91
C ILE A 216 8.31 -19.83 0.29
N THR A 217 8.82 -20.72 -0.55
CA THR A 217 10.10 -20.54 -1.24
C THR A 217 10.08 -19.31 -2.16
N ALA A 218 9.01 -19.11 -2.92
CA ALA A 218 8.87 -17.93 -3.77
C ALA A 218 8.89 -16.63 -2.95
N PHE A 219 8.24 -16.62 -1.78
CA PHE A 219 8.23 -15.44 -0.90
C PHE A 219 9.58 -15.20 -0.22
N VAL A 220 10.33 -16.25 0.12
CA VAL A 220 11.72 -16.13 0.59
C VAL A 220 12.59 -15.49 -0.49
N ASN A 221 12.52 -15.98 -1.73
CA ASN A 221 13.28 -15.40 -2.84
C ASN A 221 12.93 -13.93 -3.08
N LEU A 222 11.65 -13.58 -2.97
CA LEU A 222 11.20 -12.19 -3.05
C LEU A 222 11.79 -11.35 -1.91
N ALA A 223 11.83 -11.88 -0.69
CA ALA A 223 12.40 -11.19 0.47
C ALA A 223 13.90 -10.93 0.30
N ASP A 224 14.65 -11.90 -0.20
CA ASP A 224 16.07 -11.74 -0.48
C ASP A 224 16.31 -10.69 -1.59
N LYS A 225 15.49 -10.71 -2.64
CA LYS A 225 15.54 -9.70 -3.71
C LYS A 225 15.26 -8.29 -3.18
N VAL A 226 14.19 -8.11 -2.41
CA VAL A 226 13.84 -6.82 -1.80
C VAL A 226 14.94 -6.34 -0.88
N LYS A 227 15.51 -7.23 -0.05
CA LYS A 227 16.61 -6.90 0.84
C LYS A 227 17.85 -6.46 0.06
N SER A 228 18.26 -7.21 -0.96
CA SER A 228 19.41 -6.85 -1.79
C SER A 228 19.25 -5.48 -2.45
N LEU A 229 18.05 -5.14 -2.93
CA LEU A 229 17.76 -3.83 -3.52
C LEU A 229 17.73 -2.72 -2.47
N ALA A 230 17.21 -3.01 -1.27
CA ALA A 230 17.24 -2.08 -0.14
C ALA A 230 18.69 -1.73 0.25
N ASP A 231 19.55 -2.74 0.36
CA ASP A 231 20.96 -2.56 0.74
C ASP A 231 21.71 -1.73 -0.33
N GLN A 232 21.41 -1.92 -1.62
CA GLN A 232 21.96 -1.11 -2.71
C GLN A 232 21.45 0.34 -2.66
N HIS A 233 20.14 0.53 -2.48
CA HIS A 233 19.55 1.87 -2.39
C HIS A 233 20.03 2.65 -1.17
N GLN A 234 20.23 2.01 -0.02
CA GLN A 234 20.75 2.70 1.16
C GLN A 234 22.14 3.30 0.90
N GLN A 235 23.01 2.57 0.20
CA GLN A 235 24.32 3.08 -0.23
C GLN A 235 24.20 4.27 -1.20
N GLU A 236 23.16 4.29 -2.02
CA GLU A 236 22.86 5.42 -2.91
C GLU A 236 22.22 6.61 -2.16
N GLU A 237 21.31 6.40 -1.22
CA GLU A 237 20.67 7.46 -0.43
C GLU A 237 21.64 8.20 0.48
N GLU A 238 22.63 7.52 1.06
CA GLU A 238 23.77 8.16 1.73
C GLU A 238 24.55 9.10 0.79
N THR A 239 24.37 8.94 -0.53
CA THR A 239 24.91 9.88 -1.52
C THR A 239 24.06 11.13 -1.70
N TYR A 240 22.77 11.09 -1.36
CA TYR A 240 21.79 12.16 -1.56
C TYR A 240 21.34 12.86 -0.26
N ALA A 241 21.87 12.47 0.90
CA ALA A 241 21.49 13.07 2.20
C ALA A 241 21.69 14.61 2.25
N ASP A 242 22.60 15.14 1.45
CA ASP A 242 22.88 16.59 1.32
C ASP A 242 22.20 17.23 0.08
N ALA A 243 21.21 16.56 -0.51
CA ALA A 243 20.46 17.11 -1.64
C ALA A 243 19.74 18.40 -1.19
N PRO A 244 19.91 19.53 -1.90
CA PRO A 244 19.15 20.74 -1.60
C PRO A 244 17.64 20.52 -1.64
N ASP A 245 16.95 21.20 -0.73
CA ASP A 245 15.47 21.15 -0.61
C ASP A 245 14.75 21.46 -1.93
N GLU A 246 15.35 22.27 -2.81
CA GLU A 246 14.78 22.59 -4.14
C GLU A 246 14.60 21.36 -5.05
N PHE A 247 15.29 20.24 -4.81
CA PHE A 247 15.14 19.00 -5.58
C PHE A 247 14.23 17.97 -4.90
N LEU A 248 13.76 18.27 -3.69
CA LEU A 248 12.90 17.38 -2.92
C LEU A 248 11.44 17.70 -3.21
N ASP A 249 10.62 16.66 -3.33
CA ASP A 249 9.18 16.80 -3.43
C ASP A 249 8.66 17.42 -2.12
N PRO A 250 7.88 18.51 -2.17
CA PRO A 250 7.43 19.24 -0.98
C PRO A 250 6.45 18.45 -0.10
N ILE A 251 5.82 17.38 -0.62
CA ILE A 251 4.87 16.53 0.11
C ILE A 251 5.55 15.24 0.58
N MET A 252 6.32 14.61 -0.31
CA MET A 252 6.96 13.33 -0.05
C MET A 252 8.33 13.47 0.65
N SER A 253 8.96 14.66 0.56
CA SER A 253 10.31 14.94 1.06
C SER A 253 11.38 13.99 0.50
N THR A 254 11.19 13.54 -0.74
CA THR A 254 12.10 12.65 -1.48
C THR A 254 12.55 13.32 -2.77
N LEU A 255 13.70 12.92 -3.31
CA LEU A 255 14.20 13.45 -4.59
C LEU A 255 13.17 13.27 -5.71
N MET A 256 12.79 14.37 -6.37
CA MET A 256 11.89 14.35 -7.52
C MET A 256 12.55 13.63 -8.70
N GLN A 257 11.82 12.70 -9.32
CA GLN A 257 12.25 11.98 -10.52
C GLN A 257 11.74 12.65 -11.78
N ASP A 258 10.50 13.13 -11.75
CA ASP A 258 9.84 13.85 -12.85
C ASP A 258 9.23 15.15 -12.30
N PRO A 259 10.04 16.20 -12.08
CA PRO A 259 9.58 17.44 -11.49
C PRO A 259 8.62 18.17 -12.42
N VAL A 260 7.51 18.64 -11.87
CA VAL A 260 6.46 19.37 -12.58
C VAL A 260 6.00 20.58 -11.79
N VAL A 261 5.71 21.69 -12.49
CA VAL A 261 5.27 22.96 -11.90
C VAL A 261 3.76 23.08 -11.96
N LEU A 262 3.17 23.41 -10.81
CA LEU A 262 1.75 23.75 -10.70
C LEU A 262 1.47 25.18 -11.18
N PRO A 263 0.43 25.42 -11.98
CA PRO A 263 0.20 26.73 -12.60
C PRO A 263 -0.22 27.83 -11.61
N SER A 264 -0.97 27.48 -10.56
CA SER A 264 -1.54 28.46 -9.61
C SER A 264 -0.59 28.72 -8.45
N SER A 265 -0.12 27.69 -7.74
CA SER A 265 0.81 27.82 -6.61
C SER A 265 2.25 28.09 -7.05
N ARG A 266 2.61 27.73 -8.30
CA ARG A 266 3.99 27.74 -8.84
C ARG A 266 4.95 26.86 -8.04
N VAL A 267 4.42 25.91 -7.28
CA VAL A 267 5.21 24.92 -6.56
C VAL A 267 5.60 23.81 -7.52
N THR A 268 6.87 23.40 -7.48
CA THR A 268 7.36 22.21 -8.19
C THR A 268 7.27 20.99 -7.27
N LEU A 269 6.72 19.89 -7.78
CA LEU A 269 6.61 18.59 -7.10
C LEU A 269 6.76 17.46 -8.12
N ASP A 270 6.81 16.21 -7.67
CA ASP A 270 6.91 15.07 -8.59
C ASP A 270 5.58 14.81 -9.31
N ARG A 271 5.66 14.45 -10.60
CA ARG A 271 4.49 14.11 -11.43
C ARG A 271 3.61 13.06 -10.79
N CYS A 272 4.20 12.01 -10.19
CA CYS A 272 3.40 10.94 -9.59
C CYS A 272 2.66 11.40 -8.34
N THR A 273 3.25 12.34 -7.58
CA THR A 273 2.63 12.96 -6.40
C THR A 273 1.38 13.72 -6.80
N ILE A 274 1.46 14.61 -7.81
CA ILE A 274 0.29 15.38 -8.24
C ILE A 274 -0.76 14.51 -8.95
N ALA A 275 -0.34 13.58 -9.81
CA ALA A 275 -1.27 12.66 -10.48
C ALA A 275 -2.11 11.88 -9.46
N ARG A 276 -1.48 11.41 -8.38
CA ARG A 276 -2.15 10.72 -7.27
C ARG A 276 -3.12 11.61 -6.52
N HIS A 277 -2.76 12.85 -6.25
CA HIS A 277 -3.68 13.82 -5.62
C HIS A 277 -4.94 14.01 -6.48
N LEU A 278 -4.76 14.21 -7.79
CA LEU A 278 -5.83 14.42 -8.76
C LEU A 278 -6.74 13.20 -8.99
N LEU A 279 -6.34 12.00 -8.55
CA LEU A 279 -7.24 10.83 -8.52
C LEU A 279 -8.31 10.91 -7.41
N SER A 280 -8.10 11.79 -6.42
CA SER A 280 -8.97 11.94 -5.26
C SER A 280 -9.59 13.33 -5.16
N ASP A 281 -8.82 14.37 -5.48
CA ASP A 281 -9.24 15.78 -5.40
C ASP A 281 -8.70 16.55 -6.61
N HIS A 282 -9.59 17.22 -7.35
CA HIS A 282 -9.24 17.96 -8.58
C HIS A 282 -8.78 19.40 -8.28
N THR A 283 -7.88 19.55 -7.31
CA THR A 283 -7.37 20.85 -6.86
C THR A 283 -5.85 20.86 -6.74
N ASP A 284 -5.29 22.05 -6.58
CA ASP A 284 -3.90 22.26 -6.19
C ASP A 284 -3.77 21.99 -4.68
N PRO A 285 -2.88 21.09 -4.23
CA PRO A 285 -2.80 20.69 -2.83
C PRO A 285 -2.33 21.82 -1.88
N PHE A 286 -1.76 22.91 -2.39
CA PHE A 286 -1.22 24.02 -1.61
C PHE A 286 -2.18 25.20 -1.47
N ASN A 287 -3.00 25.47 -2.50
CA ASN A 287 -3.92 26.62 -2.49
C ASN A 287 -5.39 26.28 -2.78
N ARG A 288 -5.71 25.00 -3.04
CA ARG A 288 -7.06 24.46 -3.32
C ARG A 288 -7.74 25.04 -4.56
N SER A 289 -6.99 25.67 -5.47
CA SER A 289 -7.53 26.11 -6.77
C SER A 289 -7.83 24.90 -7.65
N PRO A 290 -8.85 24.93 -8.52
CA PRO A 290 -9.12 23.85 -9.47
C PRO A 290 -7.90 23.54 -10.34
N LEU A 291 -7.59 22.25 -10.51
CA LEU A 291 -6.41 21.79 -11.25
C LEU A 291 -6.71 20.49 -12.01
N THR A 292 -6.15 20.38 -13.21
CA THR A 292 -6.15 19.13 -14.01
C THR A 292 -4.74 18.79 -14.45
N MET A 293 -4.51 17.52 -14.80
CA MET A 293 -3.17 17.03 -15.13
C MET A 293 -2.57 17.68 -16.39
N GLU A 294 -3.40 18.07 -17.36
CA GLU A 294 -2.96 18.78 -18.58
C GLU A 294 -2.43 20.19 -18.31
N GLN A 295 -2.85 20.81 -17.19
CA GLN A 295 -2.38 22.16 -16.83
C GLN A 295 -0.98 22.13 -16.18
N VAL A 296 -0.54 20.95 -15.74
CA VAL A 296 0.73 20.74 -15.07
C VAL A 296 1.85 20.69 -16.11
N LYS A 297 2.91 21.49 -15.90
CA LYS A 297 4.00 21.63 -16.87
C LYS A 297 5.28 20.94 -16.37
N PRO A 298 6.02 20.21 -17.22
CA PRO A 298 7.33 19.69 -16.86
C PRO A 298 8.29 20.81 -16.47
N ASP A 299 9.05 20.61 -15.40
CA ASP A 299 10.16 21.50 -14.98
C ASP A 299 11.49 20.93 -15.47
N THR A 300 11.70 21.00 -16.78
CA THR A 300 12.90 20.45 -17.43
C THR A 300 14.18 21.12 -16.93
N GLU A 301 14.11 22.39 -16.55
CA GLU A 301 15.28 23.12 -16.02
C GLU A 301 15.70 22.56 -14.65
N LEU A 302 14.74 22.34 -13.74
CA LEU A 302 15.03 21.73 -12.45
C LEU A 302 15.54 20.29 -12.60
N GLN A 303 14.98 19.54 -13.55
CA GLN A 303 15.43 18.18 -13.87
C GLN A 303 16.89 18.17 -14.37
N ASP A 304 17.24 19.05 -15.31
CA ASP A 304 18.61 19.15 -15.82
C ASP A 304 19.58 19.57 -14.72
N ARG A 305 19.19 20.53 -13.87
CA ARG A 305 20.00 20.98 -12.72
C ARG A 305 20.22 19.87 -11.70
N SER A 306 19.18 19.07 -11.38
CA SER A 306 19.29 17.96 -10.43
C SER A 306 20.22 16.87 -10.98
N LEU A 307 20.11 16.53 -12.27
CA LEU A 307 20.97 15.57 -12.97
C LEU A 307 22.44 16.04 -13.06
N LEU A 308 22.69 17.30 -13.40
CA LEU A 308 24.05 17.85 -13.45
C LEU A 308 24.72 17.85 -12.07
N LYS A 309 23.97 18.21 -11.03
CA LYS A 309 24.47 18.18 -9.65
C LYS A 309 24.75 16.75 -9.19
N PHE A 310 23.87 15.81 -9.55
CA PHE A 310 24.07 14.38 -9.31
C PHE A 310 25.36 13.84 -9.94
N LEU A 311 25.60 14.16 -11.22
CA LEU A 311 26.83 13.74 -11.92
C LEU A 311 28.09 14.33 -11.27
N ASN A 312 28.03 15.57 -10.79
CA ASN A 312 29.13 16.20 -10.07
C ASN A 312 29.39 15.55 -8.70
N ILE A 313 28.35 15.27 -7.91
CA ILE A 313 28.50 14.60 -6.61
C ILE A 313 29.12 13.20 -6.79
N LYS A 314 28.66 12.41 -7.78
CA LYS A 314 29.23 11.09 -8.09
C LYS A 314 30.69 11.16 -8.54
N LYS A 315 31.08 12.17 -9.33
CA LYS A 315 32.48 12.39 -9.74
C LYS A 315 33.38 12.73 -8.55
N THR A 316 32.96 13.64 -7.68
CA THR A 316 33.74 14.07 -6.51
C THR A 316 33.95 12.93 -5.52
N LYS A 317 32.92 12.11 -5.25
CA LYS A 317 33.06 10.93 -4.38
C LYS A 317 33.97 9.85 -5.01
N ARG A 318 33.87 9.57 -6.31
CA ARG A 318 34.81 8.66 -7.00
C ARG A 318 36.27 9.13 -6.93
N HIS A 319 36.51 10.44 -6.99
CA HIS A 319 37.86 11.00 -6.85
C HIS A 319 38.40 10.96 -5.42
N MET A 320 37.56 11.04 -4.38
CA MET A 320 38.00 10.84 -3.00
C MET A 320 38.35 9.37 -2.73
N PHE A 321 37.52 8.42 -3.18
CA PHE A 321 37.81 6.98 -3.03
C PHE A 321 39.07 6.50 -3.78
N HIS A 322 39.50 7.19 -4.84
CA HIS A 322 40.76 6.88 -5.55
C HIS A 322 42.01 7.54 -4.94
N ARG A 323 41.87 8.44 -3.95
CA ARG A 323 43.00 9.07 -3.26
C ARG A 323 43.33 8.43 -1.92
N GLU A 324 42.46 7.57 -1.40
CA GLU A 324 42.60 6.92 -0.08
C GLU A 324 42.85 5.40 -0.15
N GLY A 325 43.03 4.81 -1.34
CA GLY A 325 43.41 3.40 -1.54
C GLY A 325 44.78 3.28 -2.17
#